data_AF-A0A6N8WLW5-F1
#
_entry.id   AF-A0A6N8WLW5-F1
#
_cell.length_a   1.000
_cell.length_b   1.000
_cell.length_c   1.000
_cell.angle_alpha   90.00
_cell.angle_beta   90.00
_cell.angle_gamma   90.00
#
_symmetry.space_group_name_H-M   'P 1'
#
loop_
_entity.id
_entity.type
_entity.pdbx_description
1 polymer ?
#
loop_
_entity_poly.entity_id
_entity_poly.type
_entity_poly.pdbx_seq_one_letter_code
_entity_poly.pdbx_strand_id
1 'polypeptide(L)'
;MNDDSTLESSQTDWKTLENMKDEDIDLSEIPEVTAEQIARATLRVGGKSVSRRKVRVNIYLDAEVVAYFKAQAGGRGYQTLVNEALKESIRREGIETLLRRVIREELSLGAEPA
;
A
#
# COMPACT_ATOMS: atom_id res chain seq x y z
N MET A 1 3.18 -20.77 28.65
CA MET A 1 2.84 -20.22 27.34
C MET A 1 4.14 -20.24 26.56
N ASN A 2 4.26 -21.16 25.61
CA ASN A 2 5.47 -21.35 24.82
C ASN A 2 5.24 -20.69 23.46
N ASP A 3 5.88 -19.55 23.22
CA ASP A 3 5.87 -18.86 21.93
C ASP A 3 7.15 -19.18 21.15
N ASP A 4 7.31 -20.46 20.77
CA ASP A 4 8.37 -20.89 19.83
C ASP A 4 7.87 -20.75 18.37
N SER A 5 7.48 -19.54 17.99
CA SER A 5 6.90 -19.25 16.66
C SER A 5 7.80 -18.39 15.77
N THR A 6 9.05 -18.77 15.57
CA THR A 6 9.85 -18.33 14.40
C THR A 6 10.85 -19.43 14.03
N LEU A 7 10.49 -20.24 13.03
CA LEU A 7 11.40 -21.21 12.43
C LEU A 7 12.50 -20.46 11.66
N GLU A 8 13.75 -20.83 11.97
CA GLU A 8 15.04 -20.35 11.47
C GLU A 8 15.40 -18.87 11.70
N SER A 9 16.59 -18.66 12.25
CA SER A 9 17.21 -17.35 12.39
C SER A 9 17.32 -16.72 11.01
N SER A 10 16.65 -15.59 10.82
CA SER A 10 16.81 -14.73 9.65
C SER A 10 18.30 -14.67 9.25
N GLN A 11 18.61 -15.01 7.99
CA GLN A 11 19.96 -14.95 7.43
C GLN A 11 20.44 -13.50 7.22
N THR A 12 19.62 -12.52 7.61
CA THR A 12 19.95 -11.10 7.60
C THR A 12 20.97 -10.83 8.69
N ASP A 13 22.06 -10.17 8.33
CA ASP A 13 23.06 -9.72 9.30
C ASP A 13 22.54 -8.48 10.05
N TRP A 14 21.70 -8.74 11.06
CA TRP A 14 21.07 -7.71 11.89
C TRP A 14 22.07 -6.84 12.64
N LYS A 15 23.23 -7.41 13.03
CA LYS A 15 24.25 -6.66 13.77
C LYS A 15 24.93 -5.62 12.88
N THR A 16 25.14 -5.94 11.61
CA THR A 16 25.67 -4.98 10.64
C THR A 16 24.64 -3.89 10.35
N LEU A 17 23.37 -4.23 10.16
CA LEU A 17 22.31 -3.24 9.91
C LEU A 17 22.06 -2.29 11.10
N GLU A 18 22.13 -2.79 12.33
CA GLU A 18 21.91 -1.98 13.54
C GLU A 18 23.01 -0.91 13.73
N ASN A 19 24.23 -1.18 13.25
CA ASN A 19 25.37 -0.27 13.36
C ASN A 19 25.66 0.51 12.06
N MET A 20 24.94 0.22 10.97
CA MET A 20 25.12 0.89 9.69
C MET A 20 24.60 2.32 9.76
N LYS A 21 25.38 3.29 9.28
CA LYS A 21 24.91 4.68 9.15
C LYS A 21 24.20 4.86 7.82
N ASP A 22 23.34 5.87 7.77
CA ASP A 22 22.56 6.20 6.58
C ASP A 22 23.46 6.48 5.35
N GLU A 23 24.64 7.07 5.58
CA GLU A 23 25.64 7.38 4.54
C GLU A 23 26.29 6.14 3.92
N ASP A 24 26.32 5.02 4.65
CA ASP A 24 26.95 3.77 4.22
C ASP A 24 25.98 2.91 3.37
N ILE A 25 24.72 3.34 3.21
CA ILE A 25 23.71 2.65 2.40
C ILE A 25 24.03 2.82 0.92
N ASP A 26 24.27 1.71 0.22
CA ASP A 26 24.47 1.70 -1.22
C ASP A 26 23.14 1.90 -1.96
N LEU A 27 23.01 3.07 -2.60
CA LEU A 27 21.85 3.44 -3.42
C LEU A 27 22.12 3.33 -4.92
N SER A 28 23.25 2.73 -5.35
CA SER A 28 23.64 2.64 -6.75
C SER A 28 22.61 1.90 -7.61
N GLU A 29 21.98 0.84 -7.08
CA GLU A 29 20.94 0.07 -7.76
C GLU A 29 19.54 0.68 -7.62
N ILE A 30 19.30 1.46 -6.57
CA ILE A 30 18.00 2.04 -6.24
C ILE A 30 18.20 3.53 -5.95
N PRO A 31 18.51 4.33 -6.99
CA PRO A 31 18.75 5.75 -6.81
C PRO A 31 17.50 6.45 -6.26
N GLU A 32 17.71 7.50 -5.48
CA GLU A 32 16.61 8.25 -4.89
C GLU A 32 15.70 8.85 -5.97
N VAL A 33 14.40 8.76 -5.72
CA VAL A 33 13.40 9.31 -6.63
C VAL A 33 13.36 10.83 -6.49
N THR A 34 13.75 11.55 -7.52
CA THR A 34 13.73 13.02 -7.52
C THR A 34 12.31 13.57 -7.66
N ALA A 35 12.08 14.79 -7.17
CA ALA A 35 10.79 15.48 -7.34
C ALA A 35 10.39 15.64 -8.83
N GLU A 36 11.38 15.82 -9.71
CA GLU A 36 11.19 15.92 -11.16
C GLU A 36 10.75 14.58 -11.78
N GLN A 37 11.26 13.46 -11.25
CA GLN A 37 10.82 12.13 -11.64
C GLN A 37 9.38 11.88 -11.18
N ILE A 38 9.02 12.27 -9.95
CA ILE A 38 7.64 12.18 -9.44
C ILE A 38 6.69 13.05 -10.27
N ALA A 39 7.11 14.25 -10.65
CA ALA A 39 6.29 15.16 -11.45
C ALA A 39 5.91 14.55 -12.81
N ARG A 40 6.79 13.72 -13.38
CA ARG A 40 6.55 12.98 -14.64
C ARG A 40 5.90 11.62 -14.44
N ALA A 41 5.64 11.20 -13.20
CA ALA A 41 5.05 9.91 -12.91
C ALA A 41 3.61 9.81 -13.44
N THR A 42 3.36 8.73 -14.18
CA THR A 42 2.04 8.39 -14.69
C THR A 42 1.33 7.47 -13.71
N LEU A 43 0.13 7.84 -13.26
CA LEU A 43 -0.69 6.96 -12.44
C LEU A 43 -1.15 5.77 -13.29
N ARG A 44 -0.93 4.54 -12.82
CA ARG A 44 -1.37 3.32 -13.49
C ARG A 44 -2.23 2.48 -12.55
N VAL A 45 -3.31 1.92 -13.09
CA VAL A 45 -4.20 0.97 -12.40
C VAL A 45 -4.35 -0.25 -13.29
N GLY A 46 -4.01 -1.44 -12.78
CA GLY A 46 -4.01 -2.68 -13.57
C GLY A 46 -3.11 -2.60 -14.81
N GLY A 47 -1.94 -1.96 -14.70
CA GLY A 47 -0.98 -1.77 -15.81
C GLY A 47 -1.35 -0.67 -16.82
N LYS A 48 -2.56 -0.11 -16.75
CA LYS A 48 -3.06 0.91 -17.68
C LYS A 48 -2.90 2.31 -17.11
N SER A 49 -2.42 3.24 -17.93
CA SER A 49 -2.33 4.65 -17.55
C SER A 49 -3.71 5.25 -17.33
N VAL A 50 -3.90 5.92 -16.21
CA VAL A 50 -5.15 6.59 -15.84
C VAL A 50 -4.91 8.07 -15.57
N SER A 51 -5.90 8.89 -15.90
CA SER A 51 -5.85 10.33 -15.64
C SER A 51 -5.86 10.61 -14.13
N ARG A 52 -5.09 11.61 -13.69
CA ARG A 52 -5.10 12.09 -12.29
C ARG A 52 -6.30 12.99 -11.98
N ARG A 53 -7.13 13.32 -12.97
CA ARG A 53 -8.32 14.18 -12.81
C ARG A 53 -9.51 13.36 -12.32
N LYS A 54 -10.41 14.02 -11.59
CA LYS A 54 -11.72 13.45 -11.23
C LYS A 54 -12.54 13.19 -12.50
N VAL A 55 -13.14 12.02 -12.59
CA VAL A 55 -14.05 11.65 -13.69
C VAL A 55 -15.48 11.81 -13.19
N ARG A 56 -16.32 12.50 -13.96
CA ARG A 56 -17.76 12.58 -13.68
C ARG A 56 -18.39 11.25 -14.10
N VAL A 57 -18.94 10.53 -13.13
CA VAL A 57 -19.67 9.28 -13.35
C VAL A 57 -21.13 9.45 -12.93
N ASN A 58 -22.04 8.74 -13.59
CA ASN A 58 -23.43 8.62 -13.15
C ASN A 58 -23.60 7.20 -12.58
N ILE A 59 -23.74 7.10 -11.26
CA ILE A 59 -23.93 5.85 -10.54
C ILE A 59 -25.08 6.02 -9.55
N TYR A 60 -25.78 4.93 -9.26
CA TYR A 60 -26.74 4.89 -8.17
C TYR A 60 -26.02 4.59 -6.86
N LEU A 61 -26.42 5.31 -5.81
CA LEU A 61 -25.99 5.08 -4.44
C LEU A 61 -27.25 5.01 -3.57
N ASP A 62 -27.22 4.17 -2.54
CA ASP A 62 -28.34 4.06 -1.61
C ASP A 62 -28.60 5.38 -0.90
N ALA A 63 -29.88 5.64 -0.62
CA ALA A 63 -30.31 6.87 0.03
C ALA A 63 -29.63 7.04 1.41
N GLU A 64 -29.44 5.95 2.15
CA GLU A 64 -28.76 5.96 3.45
C GLU A 64 -27.29 6.38 3.34
N VAL A 65 -26.58 5.91 2.32
CA VAL A 65 -25.17 6.26 2.08
C VAL A 65 -25.05 7.75 1.76
N VAL A 66 -25.92 8.25 0.89
CA VAL A 66 -25.94 9.67 0.54
C VAL A 66 -26.29 10.53 1.75
N ALA A 67 -27.28 10.12 2.56
CA ALA A 67 -27.68 10.84 3.76
C ALA A 67 -26.54 10.88 4.80
N TYR A 68 -25.87 9.75 5.04
CA TYR A 68 -24.73 9.64 5.94
C TYR A 68 -23.61 10.62 5.57
N PHE A 69 -23.15 10.59 4.31
CA PHE A 69 -22.06 11.47 3.88
C PHE A 69 -22.47 12.94 3.77
N LYS A 70 -23.75 13.25 3.54
CA LYS A 70 -24.27 14.62 3.62
C LYS A 70 -24.27 15.14 5.06
N ALA A 71 -24.62 14.32 6.05
CA ALA A 71 -24.57 14.70 7.46
C ALA A 71 -23.14 14.97 7.93
N GLN A 72 -22.17 14.19 7.45
CA GLN A 72 -20.75 14.35 7.78
C GLN A 72 -20.07 15.51 7.03
N ALA A 73 -20.68 16.00 5.94
CA ALA A 73 -20.06 16.95 5.02
C ALA A 73 -19.63 18.26 5.68
N GLY A 74 -20.43 18.84 6.60
CA GLY A 74 -20.14 20.10 7.32
C GLY A 74 -19.91 21.32 6.40
N GLY A 75 -18.76 21.36 5.72
CA GLY A 75 -18.41 22.27 4.62
C GLY A 75 -17.61 21.63 3.46
N ARG A 76 -17.20 20.37 3.58
CA ARG A 76 -16.54 19.57 2.54
C ARG A 76 -17.61 18.85 1.72
N GLY A 77 -17.66 19.01 0.40
CA GLY A 77 -18.71 18.38 -0.42
C GLY A 77 -18.79 16.86 -0.21
N TYR A 78 -19.99 16.32 0.05
CA TYR A 78 -20.21 14.90 0.38
C TYR A 78 -19.61 13.93 -0.65
N GLN A 79 -19.58 14.30 -1.93
CA GLN A 79 -18.93 13.53 -2.99
C GLN A 79 -17.43 13.33 -2.76
N THR A 80 -16.76 14.30 -2.13
CA THR A 80 -15.34 14.16 -1.76
C THR A 80 -15.17 13.12 -0.68
N LEU A 81 -16.07 13.08 0.31
CA LEU A 81 -16.01 12.07 1.38
C LEU A 81 -16.27 10.66 0.82
N VAL A 82 -17.25 10.50 -0.05
CA VAL A 82 -17.51 9.23 -0.76
C VAL A 82 -16.25 8.78 -1.51
N ASN A 83 -15.62 9.69 -2.26
CA ASN A 83 -14.41 9.37 -3.01
C ASN A 83 -13.22 8.98 -2.11
N GLU A 84 -13.05 9.62 -0.96
CA GLU A 84 -12.01 9.22 0.00
C GLU A 84 -12.30 7.85 0.64
N ALA A 85 -13.57 7.55 0.95
CA ALA A 85 -13.96 6.23 1.45
C ALA A 85 -13.67 5.12 0.44
N LEU A 86 -13.96 5.34 -0.85
CA LEU A 86 -13.62 4.39 -1.93
C LEU A 86 -12.11 4.21 -2.10
N LYS A 87 -11.31 5.26 -1.95
CA LYS A 87 -9.84 5.12 -1.97
C LYS A 87 -9.34 4.28 -0.80
N GLU A 88 -9.93 4.47 0.37
CA GLU A 88 -9.55 3.73 1.57
C GLU A 88 -9.88 2.24 1.45
N SER A 89 -11.02 1.87 0.86
CA SER A 89 -11.33 0.45 0.61
C SER A 89 -10.33 -0.19 -0.34
N ILE A 90 -9.97 0.49 -1.43
CA ILE A 90 -8.95 0.01 -2.39
C ILE A 90 -7.60 -0.21 -1.70
N ARG A 91 -7.17 0.73 -0.83
CA ARG A 91 -5.91 0.59 -0.09
C ARG A 91 -5.91 -0.63 0.84
N ARG A 92 -7.02 -0.86 1.55
CA ARG A 92 -7.16 -1.99 2.48
C ARG A 92 -7.04 -3.34 1.78
N GLU A 93 -7.73 -3.52 0.67
CA GLU A 93 -7.64 -4.76 -0.14
C GLU A 93 -6.22 -5.04 -0.64
N GLY A 94 -5.49 -3.98 -1.02
CA GLY A 94 -4.10 -4.09 -1.48
C GLY A 94 -3.16 -4.61 -0.38
N ILE A 95 -3.24 -4.06 0.82
CA ILE A 95 -2.37 -4.44 1.95
C ILE A 95 -2.61 -5.89 2.37
N GLU A 96 -3.87 -6.30 2.49
CA GLU A 96 -4.23 -7.68 2.88
C GLU A 96 -3.68 -8.71 1.88
N THR A 97 -3.77 -8.40 0.59
CA THR A 97 -3.24 -9.24 -0.48
C THR A 97 -1.72 -9.34 -0.43
N LEU A 98 -1.04 -8.21 -0.21
CA LEU A 98 0.42 -8.16 -0.06
C LEU A 98 0.89 -8.98 1.14
N LEU A 99 0.24 -8.82 2.30
CA LEU A 99 0.59 -9.56 3.51
C LEU A 99 0.43 -11.07 3.30
N ARG A 100 -0.69 -11.52 2.71
CA ARG A 100 -0.89 -12.94 2.39
C ARG A 100 0.17 -13.49 1.44
N ARG A 101 0.58 -12.68 0.46
CA ARG A 101 1.61 -13.07 -0.50
C ARG A 101 2.95 -13.25 0.20
N VAL A 102 3.40 -12.24 0.95
CA VAL A 102 4.68 -12.27 1.68
C VAL A 102 4.70 -13.45 2.64
N ILE A 103 3.67 -13.63 3.46
CA ILE A 103 3.58 -14.76 4.40
C ILE A 103 3.68 -16.10 3.66
N ARG A 104 3.03 -16.25 2.51
CA ARG A 104 3.12 -17.49 1.72
C ARG A 104 4.52 -17.70 1.14
N GLU A 105 5.13 -16.65 0.59
CA GLU A 105 6.49 -16.72 0.05
C GLU A 105 7.47 -17.15 1.15
N GLU A 106 7.41 -16.54 2.33
CA GLU A 106 8.22 -16.93 3.50
C GLU A 106 7.96 -18.37 3.94
N LEU A 107 6.69 -18.79 4.06
CA LEU A 107 6.34 -20.17 4.42
C LEU A 107 6.77 -21.19 3.35
N SER A 108 6.79 -20.80 2.07
CA SER A 108 7.19 -21.68 0.96
C SER A 108 8.70 -21.82 0.81
N LEU A 109 9.47 -20.78 1.16
CA LEU A 109 10.94 -20.83 1.22
C LEU A 109 11.43 -21.70 2.38
N GLY A 110 10.67 -21.80 3.47
CA GLY A 110 10.92 -22.74 4.55
C GLY A 110 10.48 -24.19 4.26
N ALA A 111 10.01 -24.51 3.05
CA ALA A 111 9.49 -25.82 2.68
C ALA A 111 10.30 -26.50 1.56
N GLU A 112 11.64 -26.39 1.58
CA GLU A 112 12.47 -27.31 0.80
C GLU A 112 12.53 -28.70 1.50
N PRO A 113 12.32 -29.80 0.77
CA PRO A 113 12.46 -31.14 1.32
C PRO A 113 13.94 -31.48 1.53
N ALA A 114 14.23 -32.08 2.69
CA ALA A 114 15.51 -32.69 3.03
C ALA A 114 15.92 -33.82 2.08
#